data_AF-A0A179BS95-F1
#
_entry.id   AF-A0A179BS95-F1
#
_cell.length_a   1.000
_cell.length_b   1.000
_cell.length_c   1.000
_cell.angle_alpha   90.00
_cell.angle_beta   90.00
_cell.angle_gamma   90.00
#
_symmetry.space_group_name_H-M   'P 1'
#
loop_
_entity.id
_entity.type
_entity.pdbx_description
1 polymer ?
#
loop_
_entity_poly.entity_id
_entity_poly.type
_entity_poly.pdbx_seq_one_letter_code
_entity_poly.pdbx_strand_id
1 'polypeptide(L)'
;MTLAYYAKNAATAERMRARMARLGVTPAGHKVWTEIEDDFCRLLYFDHFALRQILSHRTARAIQARCCKLGFGRQYHRWGPLERQKLRKLYPEASREEICATFPEIPWENIQAVARYYGYRRKKKRYVITGIVANDQVRAFCYDVGWIMRDLDEESGTGCYFQRNGSRRKYPNFKAISRAVKALGGTLEVHWPSGD
;
A
#
# COMPACT_ATOMS: atom_id res chain seq x y z
N MET A 1 -8.92 -28.43 23.10
CA MET A 1 -9.07 -29.53 22.11
C MET A 1 -8.31 -30.75 22.62
N THR A 2 -8.88 -31.95 22.54
CA THR A 2 -8.31 -33.17 23.11
C THR A 2 -7.54 -34.01 22.08
N LEU A 3 -6.58 -34.84 22.52
CA LEU A 3 -5.79 -35.73 21.66
C LEU A 3 -6.68 -36.64 20.78
N ALA A 4 -7.78 -37.14 21.35
CA ALA A 4 -8.76 -37.97 20.64
C ALA A 4 -9.40 -37.25 19.43
N TYR A 5 -9.60 -35.92 19.53
CA TYR A 5 -10.13 -35.12 18.41
C TYR A 5 -9.12 -35.04 17.25
N TYR A 6 -7.84 -34.82 17.55
CA TYR A 6 -6.79 -34.80 16.54
C TYR A 6 -6.60 -36.17 15.89
N ALA A 7 -6.61 -37.26 16.67
CA ALA A 7 -6.50 -38.63 16.16
C ALA A 7 -7.67 -38.99 15.23
N LYS A 8 -8.90 -38.64 15.61
CA LYS A 8 -10.09 -38.84 14.76
C LYS A 8 -9.98 -38.08 13.44
N ASN A 9 -9.51 -36.83 13.48
CA ASN A 9 -9.31 -36.00 12.28
C ASN A 9 -8.19 -36.54 11.37
N ALA A 10 -7.13 -37.10 11.94
CA ALA A 10 -6.07 -37.75 11.16
C ALA A 10 -6.60 -38.99 10.43
N ALA A 11 -7.35 -39.84 11.12
CA ALA A 11 -7.93 -41.07 10.55
C ALA A 11 -8.99 -40.79 9.47
N THR A 12 -9.78 -39.71 9.60
CA THR A 12 -10.70 -39.29 8.54
C THR A 12 -9.96 -38.69 7.34
N ALA A 13 -8.92 -37.90 7.56
CA ALA A 13 -8.08 -37.37 6.50
C ALA A 13 -7.37 -38.48 5.70
N GLU A 14 -6.92 -39.53 6.37
CA GLU A 14 -6.30 -40.69 5.72
C GLU A 14 -7.28 -41.47 4.84
N ARG A 15 -8.49 -41.74 5.35
CA ARG A 15 -9.56 -42.35 4.54
C ARG A 15 -9.90 -41.53 3.31
N MET A 16 -9.93 -40.20 3.44
CA MET A 16 -10.14 -39.30 2.30
C MET A 16 -8.98 -39.35 1.31
N ARG A 17 -7.72 -39.38 1.77
CA ARG A 17 -6.53 -39.55 0.90
C ARG A 17 -6.60 -40.86 0.12
N ALA A 18 -6.93 -41.98 0.79
CA ALA A 18 -7.07 -43.28 0.14
C ALA A 18 -8.19 -43.29 -0.91
N ARG A 19 -9.34 -42.65 -0.61
CA ARG A 19 -10.44 -42.49 -1.56
C ARG A 19 -10.02 -41.68 -2.78
N MET A 20 -9.33 -40.56 -2.58
CA MET A 20 -8.84 -39.71 -3.68
C MET A 20 -7.81 -40.44 -4.55
N ALA A 21 -6.92 -41.21 -3.95
CA ALA A 21 -5.94 -42.02 -4.69
C ALA A 21 -6.64 -43.08 -5.56
N ARG A 22 -7.66 -43.76 -5.01
CA ARG A 22 -8.43 -44.78 -5.75
C ARG A 22 -9.27 -44.20 -6.88
N LEU A 23 -9.93 -43.07 -6.66
CA LEU A 23 -10.84 -42.47 -7.64
C LEU A 23 -10.15 -41.52 -8.61
N GLY A 24 -8.91 -41.09 -8.33
CA GLY A 24 -8.20 -40.09 -9.13
C GLY A 24 -8.83 -38.69 -9.12
N VAL A 25 -9.83 -38.46 -8.27
CA VAL A 25 -10.55 -37.19 -8.18
C VAL A 25 -10.69 -36.74 -6.72
N THR A 26 -10.65 -35.42 -6.53
CA THR A 26 -10.95 -34.76 -5.26
C THR A 26 -12.46 -34.85 -4.96
N PRO A 27 -12.89 -34.68 -3.69
CA PRO A 27 -14.32 -34.63 -3.35
C PRO A 27 -15.11 -33.56 -4.12
N ALA A 28 -14.43 -32.51 -4.59
CA ALA A 28 -15.00 -31.45 -5.43
C ALA A 28 -15.07 -31.81 -6.92
N GLY A 29 -14.69 -33.04 -7.31
CA GLY A 29 -14.74 -33.53 -8.69
C GLY A 29 -13.52 -33.17 -9.55
N HIS A 30 -12.52 -32.44 -9.02
CA HIS A 30 -11.31 -32.12 -9.78
C HIS A 30 -10.33 -33.29 -9.81
N LYS A 31 -9.68 -33.54 -10.95
CA LYS A 31 -8.62 -34.58 -11.07
C LYS A 31 -7.49 -34.34 -10.07
N VAL A 32 -7.02 -35.40 -9.41
CA VAL A 32 -5.84 -35.36 -8.53
C VAL A 32 -4.59 -35.17 -9.39
N TRP A 33 -3.59 -34.46 -8.87
CA TRP A 33 -2.31 -34.26 -9.56
C TRP A 33 -1.50 -35.56 -9.55
N THR A 34 -0.97 -35.97 -10.69
CA THR A 34 -0.08 -37.14 -10.78
C THR A 34 1.39 -36.74 -10.64
N GLU A 35 2.26 -37.71 -10.36
CA GLU A 35 3.71 -37.47 -10.27
C GLU A 35 4.29 -37.02 -11.61
N ILE A 36 3.80 -37.59 -12.72
CA ILE A 36 4.19 -37.19 -14.08
C ILE A 36 3.84 -35.71 -14.34
N GLU A 37 2.65 -35.27 -13.92
CA GLU A 37 2.28 -33.85 -14.04
C GLU A 37 3.19 -32.95 -13.19
N ASP A 38 3.57 -33.39 -11.99
CA ASP A 38 4.52 -32.68 -11.14
C ASP A 38 5.92 -32.60 -11.77
N ASP A 39 6.37 -33.65 -12.45
CA ASP A 39 7.65 -33.67 -13.15
C ASP A 39 7.67 -32.69 -14.31
N PHE A 40 6.59 -32.61 -15.10
CA PHE A 40 6.46 -31.56 -16.11
C PHE A 40 6.49 -30.17 -15.47
N CYS A 41 5.77 -29.96 -14.35
CA CYS A 41 5.82 -28.70 -13.62
C CYS A 41 7.22 -28.36 -13.10
N ARG A 42 8.01 -29.34 -12.66
CA ARG A 42 9.41 -29.14 -12.22
C ARG A 42 10.34 -28.79 -13.37
N LEU A 43 10.17 -29.44 -14.52
CA LEU A 43 11.04 -29.26 -15.68
C LEU A 43 10.74 -27.98 -16.45
N LEU A 44 9.47 -27.60 -16.55
CA LEU A 44 9.00 -26.52 -17.44
C LEU A 44 8.37 -25.35 -16.68
N TYR A 45 8.68 -25.17 -15.38
CA TYR A 45 8.09 -24.08 -14.59
C TYR A 45 8.32 -22.68 -15.20
N PHE A 46 9.44 -22.49 -15.91
CA PHE A 46 9.79 -21.24 -16.57
C PHE A 46 8.98 -20.99 -17.85
N ASP A 47 8.50 -22.05 -18.52
CA ASP A 47 7.73 -21.97 -19.75
C ASP A 47 6.27 -22.38 -19.50
N HIS A 48 5.49 -21.41 -19.03
CA HIS A 48 4.06 -21.59 -18.81
C HIS A 48 3.26 -21.84 -20.09
N PHE A 49 3.79 -21.47 -21.27
CA PHE A 49 3.12 -21.76 -22.53
C PHE A 49 3.23 -23.26 -22.86
N ALA A 50 4.44 -23.82 -22.80
CA ALA A 50 4.67 -25.24 -22.98
C ALA A 50 3.88 -26.09 -21.97
N LEU A 51 3.89 -25.71 -20.69
CA LEU A 51 3.10 -26.38 -19.66
C LEU A 51 1.61 -26.42 -19.98
N ARG A 52 1.05 -25.34 -20.53
CA ARG A 52 -0.37 -25.26 -20.90
C ARG A 52 -0.72 -26.18 -22.08
N GLN A 53 0.22 -26.40 -23.00
CA GLN A 53 0.03 -27.33 -24.11
C GLN A 53 0.08 -28.78 -23.64
N ILE A 54 1.07 -29.12 -22.82
CA ILE A 54 1.26 -30.48 -22.28
C ILE A 54 0.13 -30.84 -21.31
N LEU A 55 -0.24 -29.92 -20.42
CA LEU A 55 -1.30 -30.09 -19.43
C LEU A 55 -2.58 -29.39 -19.89
N SER A 56 -3.01 -29.64 -21.14
CA SER A 56 -4.18 -28.99 -21.76
C SER A 56 -5.50 -29.26 -21.03
N HIS A 57 -5.59 -30.36 -20.28
CA HIS A 57 -6.73 -30.68 -19.41
C HIS A 57 -6.73 -29.92 -18.07
N ARG A 58 -5.69 -29.14 -17.79
CA ARG A 58 -5.58 -28.28 -16.59
C ARG A 58 -5.74 -26.83 -16.98
N THR A 59 -6.39 -26.04 -16.11
CA THR A 59 -6.46 -24.60 -16.31
C THR A 59 -5.10 -23.97 -16.00
N ALA A 60 -4.77 -22.87 -16.69
CA ALA A 60 -3.53 -22.13 -16.45
C ALA A 60 -3.34 -21.74 -14.97
N ARG A 61 -4.43 -21.37 -14.29
CA ARG A 61 -4.41 -21.04 -12.87
C ARG A 61 -4.14 -22.25 -11.98
N ALA A 62 -4.63 -23.44 -12.34
CA ALA A 62 -4.32 -24.67 -11.62
C ALA A 62 -2.84 -25.05 -11.76
N ILE A 63 -2.28 -24.92 -12.96
CA ILE A 63 -0.85 -25.13 -13.24
C ILE A 63 -0.01 -24.16 -12.40
N GLN A 64 -0.32 -22.86 -12.45
CA GLN A 64 0.39 -21.85 -11.66
C GLN A 64 0.33 -22.15 -10.16
N ALA A 65 -0.86 -22.46 -9.63
CA ALA A 65 -1.02 -22.80 -8.22
C ALA A 65 -0.23 -24.07 -7.84
N ARG A 66 -0.12 -25.04 -8.74
CA ARG A 66 0.70 -26.24 -8.52
C ARG A 66 2.19 -25.94 -8.51
N CYS A 67 2.69 -25.18 -9.48
CA CYS A 67 4.09 -24.73 -9.50
C CYS A 67 4.44 -23.96 -8.22
N CYS A 68 3.54 -23.08 -7.74
CA CYS A 68 3.70 -22.41 -6.45
C CYS A 68 3.77 -23.39 -5.27
N LYS A 69 2.90 -24.41 -5.24
CA LYS A 69 2.90 -25.44 -4.19
C LYS A 69 4.17 -26.29 -4.21
N LEU A 70 4.76 -26.49 -5.39
CA LEU A 70 6.04 -27.19 -5.58
C LEU A 70 7.26 -26.30 -5.27
N GLY A 71 7.07 -25.00 -4.97
CA GLY A 71 8.15 -24.08 -4.59
C GLY A 71 8.69 -23.22 -5.73
N PHE A 72 8.21 -23.39 -6.96
CA PHE A 72 8.60 -22.59 -8.13
C PHE A 72 7.80 -21.28 -8.29
N GLY A 73 6.93 -20.99 -7.33
CA GLY A 73 6.17 -19.76 -7.31
C GLY A 73 6.97 -18.58 -6.79
N ARG A 74 6.46 -17.37 -7.04
CA ARG A 74 6.99 -16.16 -6.41
C ARG A 74 6.82 -16.27 -4.89
N GLN A 75 7.94 -16.25 -4.16
CA GLN A 75 7.91 -16.20 -2.70
C GLN A 75 7.63 -14.76 -2.26
N TYR A 76 6.64 -14.59 -1.39
CA TYR A 76 6.31 -13.29 -0.79
C TYR A 76 6.92 -13.22 0.62
N HIS A 77 7.49 -12.06 0.94
CA HIS A 77 7.93 -11.76 2.30
C HIS A 77 6.72 -11.80 3.25
N ARG A 78 6.81 -12.61 4.31
CA ARG A 78 5.76 -12.68 5.33
C ARG A 78 6.06 -11.70 6.45
N TRP A 79 5.24 -10.66 6.55
CA TRP A 79 5.40 -9.62 7.58
C TRP A 79 5.08 -10.14 8.98
N GLY A 80 6.11 -10.34 9.79
CA GLY A 80 6.00 -10.75 11.19
C GLY A 80 5.40 -9.66 12.08
N PRO A 81 4.88 -10.01 13.28
CA PRO A 81 4.31 -9.03 14.21
C PRO A 81 5.29 -7.91 14.59
N LEU A 82 6.55 -8.26 14.84
CA LEU A 82 7.60 -7.30 15.20
C LEU A 82 7.95 -6.36 14.05
N GLU A 83 8.03 -6.87 12.83
CA GLU A 83 8.29 -6.08 11.63
C GLU A 83 7.16 -5.06 11.39
N ARG A 84 5.91 -5.48 11.57
CA ARG A 84 4.76 -4.57 11.49
C ARG A 84 4.81 -3.48 12.54
N GLN A 85 5.17 -3.82 13.79
CA GLN A 85 5.28 -2.84 14.85
C GLN A 85 6.40 -1.83 14.59
N LYS A 86 7.56 -2.31 14.10
CA LYS A 86 8.68 -1.45 13.68
C LYS A 86 8.26 -0.53 12.53
N LEU A 87 7.64 -1.08 11.48
CA LEU A 87 7.15 -0.30 10.34
C LEU A 87 6.13 0.76 10.78
N ARG A 88 5.19 0.42 11.67
CA ARG A 88 4.20 1.37 12.19
C ARG A 88 4.83 2.59 12.86
N LYS A 89 5.93 2.38 13.60
CA LYS A 89 6.64 3.46 14.31
C LYS A 89 7.48 4.31 13.34
N LEU A 90 8.18 3.67 12.42
CA LEU A 90 9.11 4.35 11.51
C LEU A 90 8.40 5.06 10.35
N TYR A 91 7.38 4.44 9.77
CA TYR A 91 6.77 4.91 8.51
C TYR A 91 6.25 6.36 8.53
N PRO A 92 5.68 6.89 9.63
CA PRO A 92 5.20 8.27 9.67
C PRO A 92 6.29 9.33 9.51
N GLU A 93 7.48 9.11 10.07
CA GLU A 93 8.54 10.13 10.21
C GLU A 93 9.79 9.83 9.38
N ALA A 94 10.17 8.55 9.29
CA ALA A 94 11.44 8.15 8.71
C ALA A 94 11.52 8.44 7.20
N SER A 95 12.74 8.72 6.75
CA SER A 95 13.04 8.86 5.32
C SER A 95 12.84 7.53 4.58
N ARG A 96 12.82 7.57 3.25
CA ARG A 96 12.76 6.33 2.44
C ARG A 96 13.99 5.46 2.71
N GLU A 97 15.15 6.10 2.79
CA GLU A 97 16.45 5.45 2.96
C GLU A 97 16.56 4.74 4.31
N GLU A 98 16.15 5.39 5.40
CA GLU A 98 16.11 4.77 6.74
C GLU A 98 15.20 3.53 6.79
N ILE A 99 14.04 3.59 6.13
CA ILE A 99 13.11 2.46 6.09
C ILE A 99 13.70 1.31 5.27
N CYS A 100 14.31 1.60 4.12
CA CYS A 100 15.00 0.59 3.32
C CYS A 100 16.19 0.00 4.07
N ALA A 101 16.95 0.80 4.82
CA ALA A 101 18.05 0.33 5.66
C ALA A 101 17.56 -0.57 6.80
N THR A 102 16.37 -0.33 7.32
CA THR A 102 15.74 -1.19 8.36
C THR A 102 15.27 -2.53 7.79
N PHE A 103 14.89 -2.58 6.51
CA PHE A 103 14.36 -3.75 5.83
C PHE A 103 15.10 -4.00 4.49
N PRO A 104 16.41 -4.36 4.52
CA PRO A 104 17.24 -4.41 3.31
C PRO A 104 16.83 -5.50 2.33
N GLU A 105 16.23 -6.59 2.83
CA GLU A 105 15.76 -7.72 2.01
C GLU A 105 14.43 -7.43 1.30
N ILE A 106 13.73 -6.36 1.70
CA ILE A 106 12.39 -6.07 1.21
C ILE A 106 12.46 -4.87 0.25
N PRO A 107 12.03 -5.04 -1.02
CA PRO A 107 12.00 -3.92 -1.95
C PRO A 107 10.98 -2.87 -1.50
N TRP A 108 11.27 -1.60 -1.80
CA TRP A 108 10.47 -0.45 -1.36
C TRP A 108 8.99 -0.56 -1.75
N GLU A 109 8.69 -1.12 -2.92
CA GLU A 109 7.33 -1.30 -3.42
C GLU A 109 6.50 -2.21 -2.49
N ASN A 110 7.13 -3.28 -1.98
CA ASN A 110 6.48 -4.21 -1.05
C ASN A 110 6.22 -3.53 0.30
N ILE A 111 7.20 -2.76 0.81
CA ILE A 111 7.03 -1.97 2.05
C ILE A 111 5.87 -0.97 1.89
N GLN A 112 5.80 -0.30 0.74
CA GLN A 112 4.73 0.65 0.45
C GLN A 112 3.36 -0.03 0.34
N ALA A 113 3.28 -1.19 -0.31
CA ALA A 113 2.05 -1.98 -0.40
C ALA A 113 1.55 -2.40 0.98
N VAL A 114 2.45 -2.83 1.85
CA VAL A 114 2.14 -3.25 3.23
C VAL A 114 1.71 -2.07 4.09
N ALA A 115 2.40 -0.94 3.99
CA ALA A 115 1.99 0.28 4.68
C ALA A 115 0.60 0.74 4.25
N ARG A 116 0.26 0.66 2.95
CA ARG A 116 -1.11 0.94 2.47
C ARG A 116 -2.13 -0.05 3.04
N TYR A 117 -1.81 -1.35 3.02
CA TYR A 117 -2.69 -2.41 3.53
C TYR A 117 -3.05 -2.21 5.00
N TYR A 118 -2.06 -1.86 5.83
CA TYR A 118 -2.27 -1.59 7.26
C TYR A 118 -2.65 -0.13 7.58
N GLY A 119 -2.80 0.73 6.58
CA GLY A 119 -3.18 2.14 6.75
C GLY A 119 -2.10 3.03 7.37
N TYR A 120 -0.83 2.63 7.36
CA TYR A 120 0.26 3.47 7.83
C TYR A 120 0.49 4.62 6.84
N ARG A 121 0.36 5.86 7.32
CA ARG A 121 0.51 7.07 6.51
C ARG A 121 1.75 7.84 6.96
N ARG A 122 2.44 8.45 5.99
CA ARG A 122 3.50 9.43 6.26
C ARG A 122 2.88 10.70 6.85
N LYS A 123 3.57 11.36 7.78
CA LYS A 123 3.17 12.70 8.23
C LYS A 123 3.16 13.64 7.02
N LYS A 124 2.14 14.51 6.96
CA LYS A 124 2.04 15.50 5.88
C LYS A 124 3.24 16.43 5.99
N LYS A 125 3.89 16.71 4.85
CA LYS A 125 4.93 17.75 4.81
C LYS A 125 4.28 19.12 4.96
N ARG A 126 5.01 20.05 5.56
CA ARG A 126 4.63 21.48 5.55
C ARG A 126 4.42 21.95 4.10
N TYR A 127 3.50 22.89 3.92
CA TYR A 127 3.25 23.49 2.62
C TYR A 127 4.49 24.25 2.13
N VAL A 128 4.75 24.19 0.83
CA VAL A 128 5.87 24.91 0.21
C VAL A 128 5.65 26.42 0.39
N ILE A 129 6.71 27.11 0.83
CA ILE A 129 6.79 28.56 0.98
C ILE A 129 6.82 29.18 -0.43
N THR A 130 5.96 30.16 -0.64
CA THR A 130 5.70 30.84 -1.92
C THR A 130 6.50 32.12 -2.11
N GLY A 131 7.12 32.63 -1.03
CA GLY A 131 7.90 33.87 -1.00
C GLY A 131 7.05 35.11 -0.73
N ILE A 132 5.73 34.95 -0.58
CA ILE A 132 4.79 36.02 -0.27
C ILE A 132 4.40 35.84 1.19
N VAL A 133 4.89 36.72 2.06
CA VAL A 133 4.75 36.61 3.53
C VAL A 133 3.31 36.32 3.96
N ALA A 134 2.34 37.09 3.45
CA ALA A 134 0.93 36.90 3.81
C ALA A 134 0.37 35.52 3.39
N ASN A 135 0.79 34.99 2.24
CA ASN A 135 0.36 33.67 1.78
C ASN A 135 1.06 32.56 2.58
N ASP A 136 2.33 32.76 2.92
CA ASP A 136 3.13 31.79 3.68
C ASP A 136 2.63 31.67 5.13
N GLN A 137 2.20 32.77 5.74
CA GLN A 137 1.53 32.78 7.05
C GLN A 137 0.20 32.01 7.01
N VAL A 138 -0.66 32.27 6.02
CA VAL A 138 -1.92 31.53 5.83
C VAL A 138 -1.65 30.03 5.67
N ARG A 139 -0.65 29.66 4.86
CA ARG A 139 -0.28 28.26 4.63
C ARG A 139 0.29 27.58 5.87
N ALA A 140 1.09 28.29 6.66
CA ALA A 140 1.61 27.77 7.93
C ALA A 140 0.45 27.50 8.90
N PHE A 141 -0.47 28.46 9.04
CA PHE A 141 -1.63 28.32 9.91
C PHE A 141 -2.56 27.16 9.47
N CYS A 142 -2.83 27.02 8.16
CA CYS A 142 -3.61 25.88 7.67
C CYS A 142 -2.95 24.53 7.99
N TYR A 143 -1.62 24.46 7.94
CA TYR A 143 -0.89 23.25 8.32
C TYR A 143 -1.10 22.92 9.81
N ASP A 144 -1.04 23.93 10.68
CA ASP A 144 -1.20 23.77 12.13
C ASP A 144 -2.64 23.36 12.51
N VAL A 145 -3.64 23.92 11.84
CA VAL A 145 -5.06 23.56 12.01
C VAL A 145 -5.41 22.23 11.29
N GLY A 146 -4.52 21.71 10.45
CA GLY A 146 -4.71 20.45 9.73
C GLY A 146 -5.59 20.55 8.47
N TRP A 147 -5.93 21.77 8.04
CA TRP A 147 -6.71 22.05 6.83
C TRP A 147 -5.89 21.80 5.57
N ILE A 148 -6.52 21.23 4.54
CA ILE A 148 -5.90 21.18 3.21
C ILE A 148 -6.20 22.45 2.42
N MET A 149 -5.31 22.82 1.51
CA MET A 149 -5.49 24.01 0.65
C MET A 149 -6.80 23.99 -0.15
N ARG A 150 -7.35 22.81 -0.41
CA ARG A 150 -8.68 22.64 -1.01
C ARG A 150 -9.78 23.13 -0.08
N ASP A 151 -9.74 22.71 1.19
CA ASP A 151 -10.71 23.13 2.21
C ASP A 151 -10.63 24.65 2.41
N LEU A 152 -9.42 25.21 2.41
CA LEU A 152 -9.22 26.66 2.46
C LEU A 152 -9.86 27.38 1.25
N ASP A 153 -9.63 26.88 0.04
CA ASP A 153 -10.20 27.47 -1.18
C ASP A 153 -11.74 27.38 -1.23
N GLU A 154 -12.30 26.31 -0.66
CA GLU A 154 -13.75 26.07 -0.53
C GLU A 154 -14.37 27.05 0.48
N GLU A 155 -13.82 27.14 1.69
CA GLU A 155 -14.32 28.03 2.75
C GLU A 155 -14.16 29.52 2.38
N SER A 156 -13.06 29.88 1.73
CA SER A 156 -12.79 31.28 1.36
C SER A 156 -13.41 31.69 0.02
N GLY A 157 -14.02 30.76 -0.73
CA GLY A 157 -14.60 31.01 -2.05
C GLY A 157 -13.58 31.56 -3.05
N THR A 158 -12.34 31.09 -3.00
CA THR A 158 -11.24 31.49 -3.88
C THR A 158 -10.98 30.51 -5.03
N GLY A 159 -11.73 29.40 -5.06
CA GLY A 159 -11.76 28.43 -6.16
C GLY A 159 -10.59 27.46 -6.12
N CYS A 160 -9.50 27.76 -6.84
CA CYS A 160 -8.28 26.93 -6.85
C CYS A 160 -7.02 27.77 -6.61
N TYR A 161 -7.15 28.91 -5.95
CA TYR A 161 -6.06 29.87 -5.81
C TYR A 161 -4.92 29.29 -4.97
N PHE A 162 -5.22 28.80 -3.76
CA PHE A 162 -4.23 28.24 -2.85
C PHE A 162 -3.79 26.83 -3.27
N GLN A 163 -4.67 26.06 -3.91
CA GLN A 163 -4.34 24.78 -4.54
C GLN A 163 -3.27 24.92 -5.62
N ARG A 164 -3.30 26.00 -6.43
CA ARG A 164 -2.31 26.28 -7.50
C ARG A 164 -1.11 27.08 -7.01
N ASN A 165 -0.82 26.99 -5.71
CA ASN A 165 0.29 27.64 -5.03
C ASN A 165 0.18 29.17 -4.87
N GLY A 166 -0.90 29.82 -5.32
CA GLY A 166 -1.12 31.27 -5.20
C GLY A 166 -0.10 32.19 -5.90
N SER A 167 1.04 31.65 -6.32
CA SER A 167 2.25 32.34 -6.81
C SER A 167 2.46 32.24 -8.32
N ARG A 168 1.59 31.54 -9.06
CA ARG A 168 1.68 31.46 -10.53
C ARG A 168 1.51 32.81 -11.23
N ARG A 169 1.08 33.85 -10.51
CA ARG A 169 0.94 35.22 -11.02
C ARG A 169 2.06 36.08 -10.45
N LYS A 170 2.58 36.98 -11.30
CA LYS A 170 3.59 37.99 -10.94
C LYS A 170 3.19 38.85 -9.73
N TYR A 171 1.89 38.96 -9.46
CA TYR A 171 1.34 39.72 -8.33
C TYR A 171 0.39 38.85 -7.49
N PRO A 172 0.52 38.87 -6.14
CA PRO A 172 -0.40 38.19 -5.24
C PRO A 172 -1.81 38.75 -5.34
N ASN A 173 -2.83 37.89 -5.26
CA ASN A 173 -4.21 38.35 -5.20
C ASN A 173 -4.59 38.65 -3.75
N PHE A 174 -4.38 39.89 -3.31
CA PHE A 174 -4.70 40.34 -1.95
C PHE A 174 -6.17 40.15 -1.55
N LYS A 175 -7.09 40.14 -2.52
CA LYS A 175 -8.52 39.83 -2.26
C LYS A 175 -8.74 38.36 -1.88
N ALA A 176 -7.99 37.45 -2.50
CA ALA A 176 -8.05 36.03 -2.15
C ALA A 176 -7.40 35.79 -0.77
N ILE A 177 -6.28 36.44 -0.51
CA ILE A 177 -5.58 36.37 0.79
C ILE A 177 -6.47 36.92 1.91
N SER A 178 -7.11 38.08 1.73
CA SER A 178 -8.00 38.64 2.76
C SER A 178 -9.22 37.79 3.04
N ARG A 179 -9.80 37.13 2.03
CA ARG A 179 -10.88 36.15 2.22
C ARG A 179 -10.42 34.92 2.99
N ALA A 180 -9.25 34.39 2.67
CA ALA A 180 -8.66 33.26 3.40
C ALA A 180 -8.38 33.60 4.86
N VAL A 181 -7.79 34.77 5.12
CA VAL A 181 -7.53 35.24 6.50
C VAL A 181 -8.84 35.35 7.29
N LYS A 182 -9.90 35.90 6.68
CA LYS A 182 -11.24 35.96 7.31
C LYS A 182 -11.84 34.57 7.56
N ALA A 183 -11.73 33.65 6.60
CA ALA A 183 -12.22 32.28 6.73
C ALA A 183 -11.52 31.52 7.88
N LEU A 184 -10.24 31.82 8.11
CA LEU A 184 -9.45 31.27 9.21
C LEU A 184 -9.64 32.03 10.54
N GLY A 185 -10.48 33.07 10.56
CA GLY A 185 -10.75 33.89 11.76
C GLY A 185 -9.65 34.90 12.11
N GLY A 186 -8.71 35.17 11.20
CA GLY A 186 -7.61 36.12 11.39
C GLY A 186 -7.93 37.54 10.92
N THR A 187 -7.01 38.45 11.22
CA THR A 187 -7.00 39.84 10.74
C THR A 187 -5.76 40.09 9.86
N LEU A 188 -5.92 40.92 8.83
CA LEU A 188 -4.82 41.32 7.95
C LEU A 188 -4.37 42.73 8.38
N GLU A 189 -3.15 42.83 8.89
CA GLU A 189 -2.54 44.09 9.31
C GLU A 189 -1.39 44.48 8.38
N VAL A 190 -1.22 45.78 8.17
CA VAL A 190 -0.12 46.35 7.38
C VAL A 190 0.78 47.11 8.33
N HIS A 191 2.01 46.63 8.48
CA HIS A 191 3.05 47.34 9.23
C HIS A 191 3.96 48.06 8.24
N TRP A 192 4.10 49.37 8.44
CA TRP A 192 5.15 50.14 7.80
C TRP A 192 6.40 50.04 8.66
N PRO A 193 7.59 49.74 8.12
CA PRO A 193 8.80 49.91 8.88
C PRO A 193 8.88 51.39 9.25
N SER A 194 8.88 51.68 10.56
CA SER A 194 9.28 53.00 11.06
C SER A 194 10.68 53.25 10.51
N GLY A 195 10.84 54.27 9.67
CA GLY A 195 12.11 54.58 9.05
C GLY A 195 13.14 54.93 10.12
N ASP A 196 14.20 54.14 10.21
CA ASP A 196 15.50 54.53 10.73
C ASP A 196 16.40 54.95 9.55
#